data_AF-A0A961ENB3-F1
#
_entry.id   AF-A0A961ENB3-F1
#
_cell.length_a   1.000
_cell.length_b   1.000
_cell.length_c   1.000
_cell.angle_alpha   90.00
_cell.angle_beta   90.00
_cell.angle_gamma   90.00
#
_symmetry.space_group_name_H-M   'P 1'
#
loop_
_entity.id
_entity.type
_entity.pdbx_description
1 polymer ?
#
loop_
_entity_poly.entity_id
_entity_poly.type
_entity_poly.pdbx_seq_one_letter_code
_entity_poly.pdbx_strand_id
1 'polypeptide(L)'
;MPGYRLIFAALLFAFPIAAETTGFPVPGIPYGLTHDGQDFWFTELSGRKLYRADTKGRLQGHFYGNRYIYGIRFSPFDGYIYAGSRNAIFRYSPITGKQVDRLSVKVDRVAGIAFGPGVIYLLEKGNGKVHVYNPETGRIAYSGETHMPEARDIAFYRGQLWITDGASGSIQRFDPETFQLTGSLEAPCAQLRGLAFVRGELWILNRDTLRLESLFFSEGPYFIAGQEKNRSLLYRIHWQQSNRALAVVLPSSSRSQRVGNPMLSSGKNWEVTYLADSTRVLILRPDGTQKSGILEFRIPVALRSVNYLFRNDSLPTKVDRDGCDVNAQTGPIDWKKNLKCHDLYRIDSDPLIPGPPGQTSQGSTTMFKDSVNDFELIRLPQGVSPSLLFSVAGFRAGLTLDDLSPESAKVEIFMEAE
;
A
#
# COMPACT_ATOMS: atom_id res chain seq x y z
N MET A 1 -64.12 -18.87 13.91
CA MET A 1 -63.12 -17.86 14.34
C MET A 1 -61.77 -18.29 13.80
N PRO A 2 -61.18 -17.62 12.81
CA PRO A 2 -59.91 -18.01 12.23
C PRO A 2 -58.75 -17.40 13.05
N GLY A 3 -57.76 -18.24 13.39
CA GLY A 3 -56.57 -17.85 14.13
C GLY A 3 -55.57 -17.12 13.24
N TYR A 4 -55.18 -15.91 13.64
CA TYR A 4 -54.11 -15.13 13.02
C TYR A 4 -52.75 -15.78 13.30
N ARG A 5 -52.05 -16.21 12.25
CA ARG A 5 -50.61 -16.48 12.30
C ARG A 5 -49.85 -15.17 12.05
N LEU A 6 -49.19 -14.65 13.08
CA LEU A 6 -48.25 -13.55 12.97
C LEU A 6 -46.97 -14.04 12.26
N ILE A 7 -46.74 -13.55 11.05
CA ILE A 7 -45.47 -13.73 10.33
C ILE A 7 -44.52 -12.64 10.85
N PHE A 8 -43.52 -13.03 11.64
CA PHE A 8 -42.40 -12.15 11.97
C PHE A 8 -41.50 -12.01 10.75
N ALA A 9 -41.58 -10.87 10.07
CA ALA A 9 -40.58 -10.47 9.08
C ALA A 9 -39.31 -10.05 9.83
N ALA A 10 -38.30 -10.90 9.84
CA ALA A 10 -36.97 -10.53 10.32
C ALA A 10 -36.32 -9.58 9.31
N LEU A 11 -36.32 -8.28 9.63
CA LEU A 11 -35.48 -7.31 8.94
C LEU A 11 -34.02 -7.58 9.30
N LEU A 12 -33.30 -8.22 8.37
CA LEU A 12 -31.84 -8.31 8.39
C LEU A 12 -31.28 -6.92 8.08
N PHE A 13 -30.98 -6.13 9.10
CA PHE A 13 -30.13 -4.95 8.96
C PHE A 13 -28.70 -5.44 8.76
N ALA A 14 -28.23 -5.36 7.51
CA ALA A 14 -26.80 -5.45 7.21
C ALA A 14 -26.14 -4.17 7.73
N PHE A 15 -25.65 -4.20 8.96
CA PHE A 15 -24.71 -3.17 9.43
C PHE A 15 -23.40 -3.36 8.65
N PRO A 16 -22.84 -2.31 8.03
CA PRO A 16 -21.46 -2.38 7.61
C PRO A 16 -20.64 -2.64 8.87
N ILE A 17 -19.89 -3.74 8.88
CA ILE A 17 -18.86 -3.96 9.90
C ILE A 17 -17.86 -2.84 9.66
N ALA A 18 -17.96 -1.76 10.44
CA ALA A 18 -16.93 -0.74 10.48
C ALA A 18 -15.64 -1.48 10.84
N ALA A 19 -14.66 -1.46 9.94
CA ALA A 19 -13.33 -1.95 10.25
C ALA A 19 -12.90 -1.31 11.56
N GLU A 20 -12.60 -2.13 12.57
CA GLU A 20 -12.18 -1.66 13.87
C GLU A 20 -10.94 -0.78 13.65
N THR A 21 -11.08 0.53 13.90
CA THR A 21 -9.98 1.47 13.65
C THR A 21 -8.91 1.25 14.70
N THR A 22 -7.92 0.43 14.38
CA THR A 22 -6.78 0.13 15.22
C THR A 22 -5.88 1.36 15.33
N GLY A 23 -5.94 2.02 16.49
CA GLY A 23 -5.10 3.18 16.80
C GLY A 23 -5.78 4.23 17.66
N PHE A 24 -5.07 5.33 17.89
CA PHE A 24 -5.54 6.42 18.75
C PHE A 24 -4.94 7.77 18.33
N PRO A 25 -5.65 8.89 18.61
CA PRO A 25 -5.13 10.22 18.35
C PRO A 25 -3.91 10.52 19.22
N VAL A 26 -2.96 11.28 18.68
CA VAL A 26 -1.76 11.74 19.37
C VAL A 26 -1.70 13.28 19.40
N PRO A 27 -1.14 13.88 20.46
CA PRO A 27 -1.10 15.33 20.59
C PRO A 27 0.05 15.98 19.80
N GLY A 28 -0.13 17.27 19.51
CA GLY A 28 0.93 18.17 19.07
C GLY A 28 1.54 17.81 17.72
N ILE A 29 2.87 17.91 17.63
CA ILE A 29 3.67 17.59 16.45
C ILE A 29 4.45 16.30 16.72
N PRO A 30 3.84 15.14 16.43
CA PRO A 30 4.47 13.87 16.74
C PRO A 30 5.60 13.57 15.72
N TYR A 31 6.65 12.85 16.13
CA TYR A 31 7.78 12.49 15.25
C TYR A 31 8.25 11.03 15.37
N GLY A 32 9.01 10.67 16.41
CA GLY A 32 9.57 9.33 16.55
C GLY A 32 8.56 8.37 17.16
N LEU A 33 8.65 7.08 16.85
CA LEU A 33 7.76 6.05 17.39
C LEU A 33 8.54 4.79 17.79
N THR A 34 8.25 4.24 18.96
CA THR A 34 8.73 2.93 19.38
C THR A 34 7.74 2.24 20.31
N HIS A 35 8.02 0.99 20.67
CA HIS A 35 7.19 0.20 21.57
C HIS A 35 8.13 -0.64 22.44
N ASP A 36 7.89 -0.66 23.76
CA ASP A 36 8.78 -1.32 24.73
C ASP A 36 8.39 -2.78 25.04
N GLY A 37 7.28 -3.25 24.45
CA GLY A 37 6.69 -4.57 24.71
C GLY A 37 5.35 -4.48 25.44
N GLN A 38 5.09 -3.36 26.10
CA GLN A 38 3.85 -3.07 26.81
C GLN A 38 3.14 -1.82 26.25
N ASP A 39 3.88 -0.74 26.07
CA ASP A 39 3.36 0.57 25.70
C ASP A 39 4.08 1.15 24.49
N PHE A 40 3.35 1.99 23.75
CA PHE A 40 3.92 2.84 22.72
C PHE A 40 4.62 4.04 23.35
N TRP A 41 5.69 4.46 22.70
CA TRP A 41 6.41 5.67 23.03
C TRP A 41 6.57 6.52 21.79
N PHE A 42 6.34 7.83 21.90
CA PHE A 42 6.55 8.74 20.78
C PHE A 42 6.98 10.13 21.25
N THR A 43 7.66 10.87 20.38
CA THR A 43 8.11 12.24 20.66
C THR A 43 7.14 13.26 20.10
N GLU A 44 6.91 14.33 20.85
CA GLU A 44 6.15 15.50 20.44
C GLU A 44 7.08 16.72 20.47
N LEU A 45 7.35 17.29 19.29
CA LEU A 45 8.43 18.24 19.08
C LEU A 45 8.17 19.63 19.67
N SER A 46 6.93 20.11 19.65
CA SER A 46 6.60 21.49 20.01
C SER A 46 6.68 21.71 21.52
N GLY A 47 6.08 20.81 22.29
CA GLY A 47 6.10 20.79 23.75
C GLY A 47 7.33 20.08 24.34
N ARG A 48 8.16 19.46 23.50
CA ARG A 48 9.36 18.70 23.88
C ARG A 48 9.04 17.59 24.88
N LYS A 49 8.02 16.81 24.55
CA LYS A 49 7.50 15.74 25.40
C LYS A 49 7.72 14.36 24.79
N LEU A 50 8.18 13.43 25.60
CA LEU A 50 8.18 12.01 25.33
C LEU A 50 6.90 11.46 25.93
N TYR A 51 5.98 10.99 25.08
CA TYR A 51 4.74 10.38 25.50
C TYR A 51 4.89 8.87 25.61
N ARG A 52 4.37 8.30 26.68
CA ARG A 52 4.02 6.89 26.85
C ARG A 52 2.53 6.74 26.60
N ALA A 53 2.13 5.74 25.83
CA ALA A 53 0.75 5.46 25.49
C ALA A 53 0.46 3.97 25.64
N ASP A 54 -0.53 3.61 26.45
CA ASP A 54 -1.00 2.23 26.48
C ASP A 54 -1.74 1.87 25.18
N THR A 55 -2.06 0.58 25.00
CA THR A 55 -2.77 0.11 23.80
C THR A 55 -4.20 0.66 23.68
N LYS A 56 -4.72 1.33 24.72
CA LYS A 56 -6.04 1.99 24.74
C LYS A 56 -5.92 3.50 24.47
N GLY A 57 -4.72 4.02 24.22
CA GLY A 57 -4.46 5.43 23.95
C GLY A 57 -4.39 6.32 25.19
N ARG A 58 -4.23 5.76 26.40
CA ARG A 58 -4.03 6.57 27.61
C ARG A 58 -2.62 7.12 27.63
N LEU A 59 -2.48 8.43 27.68
CA LEU A 59 -1.21 9.13 27.51
C LEU A 59 -0.60 9.62 28.83
N GLN A 60 0.71 9.42 28.99
CA GLN A 60 1.54 10.04 30.01
C GLN A 60 2.71 10.77 29.34
N GLY A 61 2.84 12.08 29.57
CA GLY A 61 3.88 12.90 28.94
C GLY A 61 5.02 13.26 29.89
N HIS A 62 6.26 13.08 29.44
CA HIS A 62 7.48 13.45 30.16
C HIS A 62 8.24 14.53 29.39
N PHE A 63 8.60 15.63 30.05
CA PHE A 63 9.40 16.67 29.40
C PHE A 63 10.86 16.22 29.23
N TYR A 64 11.40 16.31 28.02
CA TYR A 64 12.78 15.90 27.73
C TYR A 64 13.76 17.06 27.54
N GLY A 65 13.32 18.33 27.54
CA GLY A 65 14.18 19.52 27.56
C GLY A 65 14.94 19.87 26.28
N ASN A 66 15.44 18.87 25.56
CA ASN A 66 16.23 18.99 24.35
C ASN A 66 15.43 19.59 23.17
N ARG A 67 16.03 20.49 22.38
CA ARG A 67 15.33 21.20 21.29
C ARG A 67 15.13 20.37 20.01
N TYR A 68 15.86 19.26 19.83
CA TYR A 68 15.87 18.49 18.57
C TYR A 68 16.00 17.00 18.85
N ILE A 69 14.90 16.37 19.28
CA ILE A 69 14.78 14.93 19.41
C ILE A 69 13.94 14.45 18.23
N TYR A 70 14.48 13.57 17.39
CA TYR A 70 13.81 13.07 16.19
C TYR A 70 13.20 11.69 16.47
N GLY A 71 13.56 10.68 15.68
CA GLY A 71 13.17 9.29 15.85
C GLY A 71 13.70 8.71 17.15
N ILE A 72 12.92 7.78 17.70
CA ILE A 72 13.26 7.10 18.95
C ILE A 72 13.15 5.59 18.78
N ARG A 73 13.94 4.85 19.56
CA ARG A 73 13.91 3.39 19.54
C ARG A 73 14.15 2.83 20.92
N PHE A 74 13.23 2.01 21.40
CA PHE A 74 13.44 1.17 22.57
C PHE A 74 14.48 0.10 22.23
N SER A 75 15.50 0.00 23.08
CA SER A 75 16.55 -0.98 22.98
C SER A 75 16.12 -2.26 23.69
N PRO A 76 15.98 -3.39 22.98
CA PRO A 76 15.67 -4.66 23.62
C PRO A 76 16.86 -5.22 24.42
N PHE A 77 18.05 -4.63 24.30
CA PHE A 77 19.28 -5.13 24.92
C PHE A 77 19.47 -4.60 26.34
N ASP A 78 19.16 -3.32 26.56
CA ASP A 78 19.41 -2.64 27.84
C ASP A 78 18.18 -1.92 28.41
N GLY A 79 17.04 -1.94 27.69
CA GLY A 79 15.77 -1.43 28.19
C GLY A 79 15.63 0.10 28.21
N TYR A 80 16.47 0.83 27.46
CA TYR A 80 16.36 2.28 27.35
C TYR A 80 15.76 2.74 26.03
N ILE A 81 15.19 3.94 26.02
CA ILE A 81 14.73 4.61 24.80
C ILE A 81 15.88 5.46 24.27
N TYR A 82 16.39 5.08 23.11
CA TYR A 82 17.40 5.83 22.37
C TYR A 82 16.71 6.87 21.49
N ALA A 83 17.28 8.06 21.41
CA ALA A 83 16.68 9.16 20.69
C ALA A 83 17.71 9.89 19.84
N GLY A 84 17.43 9.98 18.54
CA GLY A 84 18.27 10.70 17.59
C GLY A 84 18.22 12.20 17.80
N SER A 85 19.38 12.85 17.70
CA SER A 85 19.53 14.30 17.82
C SER A 85 20.62 14.80 16.88
N ARG A 86 20.97 16.08 16.96
CA ARG A 86 22.12 16.67 16.28
C ARG A 86 23.43 16.19 16.92
N ASN A 87 24.31 15.55 16.14
CA ASN A 87 25.62 15.04 16.56
C ASN A 87 25.61 14.12 17.80
N ALA A 88 24.44 13.57 18.15
CA ALA A 88 24.29 12.80 19.38
C ALA A 88 23.10 11.86 19.33
N ILE A 89 23.17 10.85 20.19
CA ILE A 89 22.07 10.00 20.59
C ILE A 89 21.87 10.18 22.10
N PHE A 90 20.64 10.39 22.52
CA PHE A 90 20.30 10.45 23.94
C PHE A 90 19.66 9.15 24.39
N ARG A 91 19.88 8.78 25.65
CA ARG A 91 19.16 7.66 26.29
C ARG A 91 18.20 8.20 27.33
N TYR A 92 16.98 7.70 27.29
CA TYR A 92 15.93 8.00 28.25
C TYR A 92 15.50 6.74 28.98
N SER A 93 15.31 6.86 30.29
CA SER A 93 14.72 5.80 31.11
C SER A 93 13.21 5.72 30.84
N PRO A 94 12.66 4.58 30.40
CA PRO A 94 11.20 4.43 30.23
C PRO A 94 10.46 4.42 31.59
N ILE A 95 11.16 4.17 32.69
CA ILE A 95 10.58 4.19 34.04
C ILE A 95 10.32 5.63 34.50
N THR A 96 11.27 6.52 34.28
CA THR A 96 11.21 7.90 34.82
C THR A 96 10.92 8.97 33.76
N GLY A 97 11.08 8.63 32.48
CA GLY A 97 11.05 9.57 31.36
C GLY A 97 12.25 10.53 31.31
N LYS A 98 13.25 10.36 32.19
CA LYS A 98 14.41 11.25 32.27
C LYS A 98 15.54 10.79 31.34
N GLN A 99 16.27 11.77 30.80
CA GLN A 99 17.53 11.51 30.11
C GLN A 99 18.55 10.96 31.11
N VAL A 100 19.18 9.84 30.78
CA VAL A 100 20.21 9.20 31.60
C VAL A 100 21.60 9.29 30.99
N ASP A 101 21.71 9.49 29.67
CA ASP A 101 22.99 9.48 28.97
C ASP A 101 22.94 10.27 27.64
N ARG A 102 24.11 10.65 27.14
CA ARG A 102 24.34 11.29 25.84
C ARG A 102 25.58 10.69 25.16
N LEU A 103 25.36 10.01 24.05
CA LEU A 103 26.40 9.44 23.20
C LEU A 103 26.70 10.39 22.04
N SER A 104 27.94 10.85 21.91
CA SER A 104 28.35 11.69 20.78
C SER A 104 28.58 10.84 19.53
N VAL A 105 28.03 11.26 18.39
CA VAL A 105 28.19 10.56 17.10
C VAL A 105 28.52 11.55 15.99
N LYS A 106 29.28 11.11 14.98
CA LYS A 106 29.66 11.93 13.82
C LYS A 106 28.60 11.87 12.70
N VAL A 107 27.36 12.21 13.05
CA VAL A 107 26.20 12.28 12.13
C VAL A 107 25.50 13.61 12.40
N ASP A 108 25.31 14.48 11.38
CA ASP A 108 24.80 15.85 11.63
C ASP A 108 23.44 15.79 12.34
N ARG A 109 22.51 15.01 11.81
CA ARG A 109 21.15 14.88 12.37
C ARG A 109 20.69 13.43 12.29
N VAL A 110 20.62 12.75 13.43
CA VAL A 110 20.10 11.38 13.51
C VAL A 110 18.57 11.43 13.43
N ALA A 111 18.00 11.15 12.26
CA ALA A 111 16.56 11.11 12.02
C ALA A 111 15.89 9.96 12.76
N GLY A 112 16.53 8.78 12.81
CA GLY A 112 15.99 7.59 13.45
C GLY A 112 17.09 6.61 13.83
N ILE A 113 16.74 5.61 14.63
CA ILE A 113 17.68 4.63 15.20
C ILE A 113 17.06 3.24 15.07
N ALA A 114 17.83 2.27 14.59
CA ALA A 114 17.41 0.87 14.55
C ALA A 114 18.47 -0.05 15.15
N PHE A 115 18.02 -1.02 15.95
CA PHE A 115 18.89 -2.01 16.58
C PHE A 115 18.96 -3.26 15.70
N GLY A 116 20.14 -3.53 15.15
CA GLY A 116 20.45 -4.75 14.40
C GLY A 116 21.24 -5.76 15.22
N PRO A 117 21.61 -6.91 14.62
CA PRO A 117 22.50 -7.88 15.25
C PRO A 117 23.90 -7.26 15.47
N GLY A 118 24.23 -6.93 16.72
CA GLY A 118 25.55 -6.41 17.11
C GLY A 118 25.87 -4.97 16.70
N VAL A 119 24.96 -4.29 16.00
CA VAL A 119 25.17 -2.92 15.48
C VAL A 119 23.94 -2.05 15.69
N ILE A 120 24.15 -0.73 15.67
CA ILE A 120 23.07 0.26 15.67
C ILE A 120 23.09 0.98 14.31
N TYR A 121 21.97 0.99 13.61
CA TYR A 121 21.80 1.78 12.40
C TYR A 121 21.32 3.19 12.75
N LEU A 122 22.02 4.20 12.25
CA LEU A 122 21.67 5.61 12.42
C LEU A 122 21.27 6.18 11.08
N LEU A 123 20.00 6.56 10.94
CA LEU A 123 19.51 7.23 9.75
C LEU A 123 19.85 8.72 9.82
N GLU A 124 20.50 9.26 8.79
CA GLU A 124 20.84 10.68 8.70
C GLU A 124 19.76 11.48 7.96
N LYS A 125 19.30 12.54 8.62
CA LYS A 125 18.25 13.42 8.11
C LYS A 125 18.79 14.33 7.00
N GLY A 126 18.12 14.36 5.86
CA GLY A 126 18.40 15.29 4.76
C GLY A 126 19.18 14.67 3.60
N ASN A 127 19.84 13.53 3.81
CA ASN A 127 20.49 12.75 2.75
C ASN A 127 20.04 11.28 2.71
N GLY A 128 19.38 10.78 3.77
CA GLY A 128 18.93 9.39 3.85
C GLY A 128 20.06 8.37 4.04
N LYS A 129 21.28 8.81 4.35
CA LYS A 129 22.40 7.90 4.57
C LYS A 129 22.16 7.10 5.84
N VAL A 130 22.43 5.80 5.80
CA VAL A 130 22.37 4.93 6.98
C VAL A 130 23.80 4.63 7.43
N HIS A 131 24.11 4.97 8.67
CA HIS A 131 25.41 4.72 9.30
C HIS A 131 25.33 3.51 10.21
N VAL A 132 26.26 2.56 10.04
CA VAL A 132 26.39 1.39 10.91
C VAL A 132 27.34 1.74 12.05
N TYR A 133 26.76 1.96 13.21
CA TYR A 133 27.46 2.32 14.43
C TYR A 133 27.75 1.06 15.26
N ASN A 134 29.02 0.86 15.61
CA ASN A 134 29.44 -0.18 16.53
C ASN A 134 29.37 0.40 17.97
N PRO A 135 28.48 -0.11 18.82
CA PRO A 135 28.29 0.41 20.18
C PRO A 135 29.44 0.09 21.14
N GLU A 136 30.24 -0.94 20.89
CA GLU A 136 31.39 -1.31 21.72
C GLU A 136 32.57 -0.36 21.52
N THR A 137 32.84 -0.01 20.26
CA THR A 137 33.94 0.89 19.88
C THR A 137 33.56 2.36 19.87
N GLY A 138 32.25 2.65 19.85
CA GLY A 138 31.71 4.00 19.73
C GLY A 138 31.96 4.66 18.37
N ARG A 139 32.16 3.88 17.30
CA ARG A 139 32.54 4.37 15.97
C ARG A 139 31.56 3.94 14.88
N ILE A 140 31.47 4.75 13.83
CA ILE A 140 30.80 4.36 12.58
C ILE A 140 31.75 3.42 11.83
N ALA A 141 31.31 2.18 11.59
CA ALA A 141 32.07 1.19 10.85
C ALA A 141 32.04 1.47 9.35
N TYR A 142 30.84 1.71 8.80
CA TYR A 142 30.60 2.10 7.41
C TYR A 142 29.23 2.78 7.30
N SER A 143 28.93 3.32 6.12
CA SER A 143 27.58 3.84 5.81
C SER A 143 27.20 3.54 4.37
N GLY A 144 25.89 3.42 4.12
CA GLY A 144 25.32 3.24 2.78
C GLY A 144 24.22 4.23 2.46
N GLU A 145 23.91 4.33 1.17
CA GLU A 145 22.97 5.32 0.63
C GLU A 145 21.64 4.66 0.29
N THR A 146 20.56 5.27 0.78
CA THR A 146 19.18 4.86 0.45
C THR A 146 18.54 5.77 -0.59
N HIS A 147 19.18 6.90 -0.91
CA HIS A 147 18.67 7.95 -1.79
C HIS A 147 17.32 8.55 -1.35
N MET A 148 17.04 8.53 -0.04
CA MET A 148 15.80 9.08 0.56
C MET A 148 16.08 10.38 1.34
N PRO A 149 16.16 11.55 0.69
CA PRO A 149 16.47 12.82 1.37
C PRO A 149 15.44 13.21 2.44
N GLU A 150 14.20 12.75 2.26
CA GLU A 150 13.07 13.01 3.15
C GLU A 150 12.80 11.87 4.15
N ALA A 151 13.76 10.97 4.35
CA ALA A 151 13.67 9.89 5.33
C ALA A 151 13.49 10.43 6.76
N ARG A 152 12.51 9.89 7.50
CA ARG A 152 12.11 10.42 8.82
C ARG A 152 12.38 9.50 10.00
N ASP A 153 12.25 8.20 9.82
CA ASP A 153 12.51 7.20 10.86
C ASP A 153 13.00 5.89 10.25
N ILE A 154 13.57 5.01 11.08
CA ILE A 154 14.10 3.70 10.67
C ILE A 154 13.80 2.64 11.72
N ALA A 155 13.44 1.42 11.30
CA ALA A 155 13.39 0.25 12.17
C ALA A 155 14.07 -0.96 11.52
N PHE A 156 14.61 -1.84 12.35
CA PHE A 156 15.09 -3.15 11.92
C PHE A 156 14.02 -4.19 12.24
N TYR A 157 13.59 -4.94 11.23
CA TYR A 157 12.56 -5.95 11.39
C TYR A 157 12.76 -7.07 10.37
N ARG A 158 12.75 -8.33 10.86
CA ARG A 158 12.95 -9.55 10.07
C ARG A 158 14.18 -9.50 9.15
N GLY A 159 15.30 -8.99 9.67
CA GLY A 159 16.56 -8.94 8.94
C GLY A 159 16.68 -7.80 7.93
N GLN A 160 15.70 -6.90 7.86
CA GLN A 160 15.65 -5.80 6.90
C GLN A 160 15.51 -4.45 7.61
N LEU A 161 15.97 -3.39 6.96
CA LEU A 161 15.74 -2.01 7.39
C LEU A 161 14.46 -1.50 6.76
N TRP A 162 13.63 -0.82 7.54
CA TRP A 162 12.39 -0.19 7.10
C TRP A 162 12.48 1.29 7.39
N ILE A 163 12.28 2.12 6.38
CA ILE A 163 12.49 3.57 6.44
C ILE A 163 11.23 4.28 5.98
N THR A 164 10.77 5.27 6.75
CA THR A 164 9.66 6.13 6.35
C THR A 164 10.14 7.29 5.51
N ASP A 165 9.46 7.56 4.39
CA ASP A 165 9.59 8.79 3.61
C ASP A 165 8.49 9.78 4.01
N GLY A 166 8.90 10.89 4.63
CA GLY A 166 7.96 11.89 5.11
C GLY A 166 7.47 12.89 4.07
N ALA A 167 7.85 12.75 2.80
CA ALA A 167 7.36 13.55 1.68
C ALA A 167 6.48 12.75 0.72
N SER A 168 6.82 11.48 0.45
CA SER A 168 6.04 10.63 -0.45
C SER A 168 4.97 9.80 0.27
N GLY A 169 5.02 9.67 1.60
CA GLY A 169 4.13 8.76 2.32
C GLY A 169 4.44 7.28 2.07
N SER A 170 5.65 6.97 1.61
CA SER A 170 6.09 5.58 1.40
C SER A 170 6.89 5.05 2.57
N ILE A 171 6.82 3.73 2.79
CA ILE A 171 7.69 2.99 3.69
C ILE A 171 8.53 2.07 2.83
N GLN A 172 9.83 2.25 2.83
CA GLN A 172 10.75 1.53 1.97
C GLN A 172 11.57 0.54 2.79
N ARG A 173 11.74 -0.66 2.24
CA ARG A 173 12.50 -1.76 2.86
C ARG A 173 13.84 -1.90 2.17
N PHE A 174 14.91 -2.03 2.93
CA PHE A 174 16.28 -2.12 2.44
C PHE A 174 17.01 -3.30 3.04
N ASP A 175 17.85 -3.92 2.21
CA ASP A 175 18.83 -4.89 2.66
C ASP A 175 19.92 -4.17 3.49
N PRO A 176 20.20 -4.60 4.73
CA PRO A 176 21.14 -3.90 5.62
C PRO A 176 22.62 -4.06 5.22
N GLU A 177 22.96 -5.04 4.39
CA GLU A 177 24.34 -5.27 3.95
C GLU A 177 24.67 -4.42 2.72
N THR A 178 23.72 -4.34 1.79
CA THR A 178 23.90 -3.69 0.48
C THR A 178 23.24 -2.32 0.38
N PHE A 179 22.31 -1.99 1.28
CA PHE A 179 21.44 -0.81 1.24
C PHE A 179 20.62 -0.68 -0.04
N GLN A 180 20.39 -1.80 -0.73
CA GLN A 180 19.51 -1.85 -1.89
C GLN A 180 18.04 -1.94 -1.46
N LEU A 181 17.17 -1.28 -2.22
CA LEU A 181 15.73 -1.33 -2.02
C LEU A 181 15.21 -2.75 -2.29
N THR A 182 14.58 -3.36 -1.29
CA THR A 182 13.99 -4.70 -1.33
C THR A 182 12.47 -4.70 -1.16
N GLY A 183 11.81 -3.54 -1.24
CA GLY A 183 10.37 -3.46 -1.09
C GLY A 183 9.88 -2.05 -0.79
N SER A 184 8.61 -1.78 -1.08
CA SER A 184 7.94 -0.57 -0.63
C SER A 184 6.50 -0.85 -0.21
N LEU A 185 5.97 0.01 0.64
CA LEU A 185 4.57 0.07 1.04
C LEU A 185 4.13 1.54 0.93
N GLU A 186 2.86 1.74 0.62
CA GLU A 186 2.23 3.05 0.73
C GLU A 186 1.56 3.17 2.10
N ALA A 187 1.81 4.29 2.79
CA ALA A 187 1.02 4.68 3.94
C ALA A 187 -0.23 5.46 3.48
N PRO A 188 -1.29 5.51 4.31
CA PRO A 188 -2.50 6.31 4.05
C PRO A 188 -2.28 7.82 4.27
N CYS A 189 -1.04 8.30 4.36
CA CYS A 189 -0.71 9.69 4.64
C CYS A 189 0.55 10.15 3.91
N ALA A 190 0.63 11.44 3.60
CA ALA A 190 1.80 12.06 2.97
C ALA A 190 2.84 12.45 4.03
N GLN A 191 2.41 12.99 5.18
CA GLN A 191 3.31 13.33 6.28
C GLN A 191 3.55 12.17 7.24
N LEU A 192 4.11 11.11 6.70
CA LEU A 192 4.55 9.96 7.48
C LEU A 192 5.77 10.33 8.37
N ARG A 193 5.79 9.84 9.61
CA ARG A 193 6.88 10.09 10.57
C ARG A 193 7.42 8.79 11.14
N GLY A 194 7.11 8.49 12.40
CA GLY A 194 7.66 7.35 13.11
C GLY A 194 7.08 6.01 12.65
N LEU A 195 7.86 4.95 12.82
CA LEU A 195 7.41 3.58 12.56
C LEU A 195 7.85 2.60 13.66
N ALA A 196 6.99 1.65 14.01
CA ALA A 196 7.32 0.57 14.92
C ALA A 196 6.68 -0.75 14.49
N PHE A 197 7.36 -1.85 14.79
CA PHE A 197 6.77 -3.18 14.65
C PHE A 197 6.37 -3.68 16.02
N VAL A 198 5.10 -4.06 16.18
CA VAL A 198 4.54 -4.55 17.44
C VAL A 198 3.83 -5.86 17.16
N ARG A 199 4.36 -6.96 17.74
CA ARG A 199 3.79 -8.32 17.57
C ARG A 199 3.56 -8.73 16.11
N GLY A 200 4.38 -8.22 15.20
CA GLY A 200 4.32 -8.51 13.77
C GLY A 200 3.50 -7.51 12.94
N GLU A 201 2.78 -6.60 13.58
CA GLU A 201 2.06 -5.51 12.93
C GLU A 201 2.96 -4.30 12.77
N LEU A 202 2.80 -3.58 11.65
CA LEU A 202 3.46 -2.31 11.42
C LEU A 202 2.56 -1.19 11.93
N TRP A 203 3.12 -0.34 12.78
CA TRP A 203 2.46 0.83 13.34
C TRP A 203 3.16 2.09 12.85
N ILE A 204 2.38 3.07 12.42
CA ILE A 204 2.87 4.32 11.86
C ILE A 204 2.33 5.51 12.64
N LEU A 205 3.09 6.59 12.56
CA LEU A 205 2.68 7.88 13.05
C LEU A 205 2.27 8.78 11.87
N ASN A 206 0.97 8.96 11.72
CA ASN A 206 0.36 9.79 10.70
C ASN A 206 0.24 11.22 11.20
N ARG A 207 1.03 12.13 10.62
CA ARG A 207 1.04 13.53 11.03
C ARG A 207 -0.04 14.37 10.35
N ASP A 208 -0.63 13.89 9.26
CA ASP A 208 -1.75 14.58 8.60
C ASP A 208 -3.01 14.51 9.47
N THR A 209 -3.26 13.35 10.08
CA THR A 209 -4.42 13.12 10.95
C THR A 209 -4.10 13.20 12.44
N LEU A 210 -2.81 13.34 12.80
CA LEU A 210 -2.31 13.26 14.18
C LEU A 210 -2.76 11.96 14.87
N ARG A 211 -2.50 10.82 14.24
CA ARG A 211 -2.86 9.50 14.76
C ARG A 211 -1.69 8.55 14.74
N LEU A 212 -1.68 7.68 15.74
CA LEU A 212 -0.93 6.43 15.71
C LEU A 212 -1.90 5.36 15.23
N GLU A 213 -1.54 4.64 14.18
CA GLU A 213 -2.41 3.67 13.52
C GLU A 213 -1.62 2.48 12.98
N SER A 214 -2.25 1.30 12.93
CA SER A 214 -1.63 0.13 12.33
C SER A 214 -1.80 0.17 10.81
N LEU A 215 -0.74 -0.15 10.09
CA LEU A 215 -0.76 -0.37 8.64
C LEU A 215 -0.67 -1.87 8.38
N PHE A 216 -1.69 -2.41 7.72
CA PHE A 216 -1.65 -3.80 7.26
C PHE A 216 -0.62 -3.95 6.15
N PHE A 217 0.20 -5.00 6.25
CA PHE A 217 1.03 -5.47 5.17
C PHE A 217 1.16 -6.99 5.24
N SER A 218 1.47 -7.60 4.10
CA SER A 218 1.85 -8.99 4.01
C SER A 218 3.15 -9.11 3.25
N GLU A 219 4.00 -10.03 3.65
CA GLU A 219 5.26 -10.29 2.96
C GLU A 219 5.48 -11.79 2.82
N GLY A 220 6.12 -12.14 1.71
CA GLY A 220 6.67 -13.46 1.46
C GLY A 220 8.14 -13.36 1.07
N PRO A 221 8.78 -14.48 0.73
CA PRO A 221 10.18 -14.51 0.32
C PRO A 221 10.46 -13.68 -0.94
N TYR A 222 9.46 -13.49 -1.79
CA TYR A 222 9.58 -12.82 -3.10
C TYR A 222 8.59 -11.68 -3.31
N PHE A 223 7.84 -11.29 -2.28
CA PHE A 223 6.91 -10.17 -2.42
C PHE A 223 6.67 -9.44 -1.12
N ILE A 224 6.21 -8.21 -1.25
CA ILE A 224 5.59 -7.43 -0.19
C ILE A 224 4.34 -6.78 -0.74
N ALA A 225 3.25 -6.82 0.01
CA ALA A 225 1.97 -6.25 -0.37
C ALA A 225 1.40 -5.38 0.75
N GLY A 226 0.87 -4.22 0.38
CA GLY A 226 0.24 -3.29 1.30
C GLY A 226 -1.23 -3.59 1.57
N GLN A 227 -1.86 -2.66 2.26
CA GLN A 227 -3.29 -2.69 2.56
C GLN A 227 -4.14 -2.55 1.30
N GLU A 228 -5.25 -3.30 1.24
CA GLU A 228 -6.29 -3.10 0.24
C GLU A 228 -7.02 -1.77 0.49
N LYS A 229 -7.09 -0.94 -0.55
CA LYS A 229 -7.90 0.28 -0.65
C LYS A 229 -9.13 -0.08 -1.46
N ASN A 230 -10.32 -0.15 -0.84
CA ASN A 230 -11.53 -0.34 -1.63
C ASN A 230 -11.89 0.98 -2.33
N ARG A 231 -12.51 0.89 -3.49
CA ARG A 231 -12.94 2.01 -4.32
C ARG A 231 -14.21 1.58 -5.05
N SER A 232 -14.90 2.56 -5.60
CA SER A 232 -16.03 2.34 -6.50
C SER A 232 -15.73 3.01 -7.83
N LEU A 233 -15.92 2.28 -8.92
CA LEU A 233 -15.91 2.84 -10.27
C LEU A 233 -17.33 3.10 -10.70
N LEU A 234 -17.67 4.36 -10.96
CA LEU A 234 -18.91 4.75 -11.58
C LEU A 234 -18.72 4.77 -13.10
N TYR A 235 -19.41 3.86 -13.79
CA TYR A 235 -19.54 3.89 -15.24
C TYR A 235 -20.76 4.70 -15.61
N ARG A 236 -20.59 5.69 -16.48
CA ARG A 236 -21.69 6.44 -17.12
C ARG A 236 -21.59 6.27 -18.62
N ILE A 237 -22.57 5.60 -19.20
CA ILE A 237 -22.62 5.29 -20.63
C ILE A 237 -23.74 6.09 -21.26
N HIS A 238 -23.38 6.97 -22.19
CA HIS A 238 -24.32 7.64 -23.07
C HIS A 238 -24.56 6.75 -24.28
N TRP A 239 -25.79 6.30 -24.47
CA TRP A 239 -26.15 5.43 -25.57
C TRP A 239 -27.22 6.05 -26.47
N GLN A 240 -27.19 5.68 -27.74
CA GLN A 240 -28.21 5.98 -28.74
C GLN A 240 -28.69 4.66 -29.34
N GLN A 241 -29.95 4.60 -29.73
CA GLN A 241 -30.58 3.37 -30.20
C GLN A 241 -29.88 2.80 -31.43
N SER A 242 -29.33 1.59 -31.25
CA SER A 242 -28.75 0.77 -32.31
C SER A 242 -29.38 -0.63 -32.26
N ASN A 243 -29.42 -1.31 -33.41
CA ASN A 243 -29.87 -2.71 -33.48
C ASN A 243 -28.83 -3.70 -32.95
N ARG A 244 -27.72 -3.22 -32.37
CA ARG A 244 -26.63 -4.04 -31.86
C ARG A 244 -26.63 -4.00 -30.33
N ALA A 245 -26.17 -5.09 -29.72
CA ALA A 245 -25.93 -5.10 -28.28
C ALA A 245 -24.62 -4.38 -28.00
N LEU A 246 -24.58 -3.58 -26.93
CA LEU A 246 -23.38 -2.92 -26.46
C LEU A 246 -22.65 -3.87 -25.50
N ALA A 247 -21.37 -4.11 -25.72
CA ALA A 247 -20.51 -4.90 -24.85
C ALA A 247 -19.51 -3.96 -24.18
N VAL A 248 -19.55 -3.88 -22.85
CA VAL A 248 -18.63 -3.08 -22.04
C VAL A 248 -17.60 -4.02 -21.45
N VAL A 249 -16.33 -3.81 -21.78
CA VAL A 249 -15.23 -4.56 -21.15
C VAL A 249 -14.95 -3.97 -19.79
N LEU A 250 -15.10 -4.81 -18.76
CA LEU A 250 -14.80 -4.48 -17.40
C LEU A 250 -13.36 -4.88 -17.05
N PRO A 251 -12.73 -4.15 -16.13
CA PRO A 251 -11.42 -4.47 -15.58
C PRO A 251 -11.35 -5.91 -15.05
N SER A 252 -10.19 -6.54 -15.26
CA SER A 252 -9.93 -7.91 -14.82
C SER A 252 -9.55 -7.94 -13.33
N SER A 253 -9.61 -9.10 -12.67
CA SER A 253 -8.98 -9.23 -11.35
C SER A 253 -7.55 -9.72 -11.51
N SER A 254 -6.63 -9.19 -10.71
CA SER A 254 -5.20 -9.53 -10.73
C SER A 254 -4.69 -9.72 -9.29
N ARG A 255 -3.37 -9.89 -9.13
CA ARG A 255 -2.77 -9.95 -7.79
C ARG A 255 -2.76 -8.60 -7.07
N SER A 256 -2.85 -7.48 -7.78
CA SER A 256 -2.91 -6.13 -7.21
C SER A 256 -4.32 -5.55 -7.17
N GLN A 257 -5.30 -6.17 -7.86
CA GLN A 257 -6.67 -5.68 -7.86
C GLN A 257 -7.72 -6.80 -7.81
N ARG A 258 -8.77 -6.59 -7.01
CA ARG A 258 -9.95 -7.45 -6.97
C ARG A 258 -11.16 -6.67 -7.46
N VAL A 259 -11.77 -7.13 -8.52
CA VAL A 259 -12.93 -6.48 -9.13
C VAL A 259 -14.19 -7.25 -8.76
N GLY A 260 -15.12 -6.61 -8.06
CA GLY A 260 -16.40 -7.18 -7.68
C GLY A 260 -17.44 -7.14 -8.79
N ASN A 261 -18.66 -7.57 -8.52
CA ASN A 261 -19.73 -7.60 -9.52
C ASN A 261 -20.34 -6.21 -9.73
N PRO A 262 -20.77 -5.86 -10.96
CA PRO A 262 -21.43 -4.59 -11.23
C PRO A 262 -22.76 -4.48 -10.47
N MET A 263 -22.95 -3.36 -9.79
CA MET A 263 -24.17 -2.98 -9.07
C MET A 263 -25.04 -2.14 -10.00
N LEU A 264 -25.96 -2.79 -10.70
CA LEU A 264 -26.93 -2.16 -11.58
C LEU A 264 -28.18 -1.78 -10.77
N SER A 265 -28.59 -0.51 -10.82
CA SER A 265 -29.88 -0.07 -10.29
C SER A 265 -31.01 -0.63 -11.14
N SER A 266 -32.09 -1.04 -10.49
CA SER A 266 -33.10 -1.95 -11.03
C SER A 266 -33.78 -1.46 -12.32
N GLY A 267 -33.64 -2.26 -13.38
CA GLY A 267 -34.36 -2.16 -14.65
C GLY A 267 -34.14 -3.39 -15.54
N LYS A 268 -34.36 -4.60 -14.98
CA LYS A 268 -34.58 -5.94 -15.58
C LYS A 268 -33.93 -6.45 -16.91
N ASN A 269 -33.13 -5.72 -17.69
CA ASN A 269 -32.81 -6.13 -19.08
C ASN A 269 -31.32 -6.29 -19.43
N TRP A 270 -30.43 -6.49 -18.46
CA TRP A 270 -28.99 -6.60 -18.72
C TRP A 270 -28.45 -8.00 -18.40
N GLU A 271 -27.71 -8.60 -19.34
CA GLU A 271 -27.14 -9.95 -19.20
C GLU A 271 -25.63 -9.82 -18.97
N VAL A 272 -25.13 -10.36 -17.85
CA VAL A 272 -23.70 -10.40 -17.54
C VAL A 272 -23.13 -11.72 -18.06
N THR A 273 -22.25 -11.68 -19.06
CA THR A 273 -21.56 -12.89 -19.54
C THR A 273 -20.05 -12.68 -19.59
N TYR A 274 -19.30 -13.65 -19.09
CA TYR A 274 -17.84 -13.64 -19.16
C TYR A 274 -17.39 -14.31 -20.45
N LEU A 275 -16.44 -13.70 -21.16
CA LEU A 275 -15.78 -14.37 -22.27
C LEU A 275 -14.91 -15.52 -21.73
N ALA A 276 -14.68 -16.54 -22.55
CA ALA A 276 -13.94 -17.75 -22.16
C ALA A 276 -12.49 -17.47 -21.74
N ASP A 277 -11.93 -16.32 -22.14
CA ASP A 277 -10.60 -15.82 -21.78
C ASP A 277 -10.57 -15.13 -20.40
N SER A 278 -11.64 -15.25 -19.61
CA SER A 278 -11.83 -14.58 -18.31
C SER A 278 -12.04 -13.05 -18.40
N THR A 279 -12.19 -12.49 -19.61
CA THR A 279 -12.53 -11.09 -19.78
C THR A 279 -13.95 -10.84 -19.30
N ARG A 280 -14.11 -9.89 -18.37
CA ARG A 280 -15.40 -9.56 -17.78
C ARG A 280 -16.15 -8.63 -18.72
N VAL A 281 -17.18 -9.12 -19.39
CA VAL A 281 -17.97 -8.31 -20.34
C VAL A 281 -19.39 -8.11 -19.82
N LEU A 282 -19.84 -6.86 -19.82
CA LEU A 282 -21.22 -6.51 -19.53
C LEU A 282 -21.94 -6.30 -20.86
N ILE A 283 -23.00 -7.07 -21.12
CA ILE A 283 -23.77 -6.96 -22.35
C ILE A 283 -25.07 -6.21 -22.08
N LEU A 284 -25.22 -5.15 -22.85
CA LEU A 284 -26.26 -4.18 -22.72
C LEU A 284 -27.20 -4.27 -23.95
N ARG A 285 -28.43 -4.75 -23.74
CA ARG A 285 -29.52 -4.73 -24.72
C ARG A 285 -30.61 -3.73 -24.32
N PRO A 286 -30.84 -2.65 -25.09
CA PRO A 286 -31.94 -1.73 -24.82
C PRO A 286 -33.31 -2.37 -25.12
N ASP A 287 -34.33 -2.06 -24.31
CA ASP A 287 -35.70 -2.60 -24.41
C ASP A 287 -36.50 -2.09 -25.64
N GLY A 288 -35.83 -1.55 -26.65
CA GLY A 288 -36.45 -1.02 -27.88
C GLY A 288 -37.35 0.22 -27.72
N THR A 289 -37.78 0.58 -26.51
CA THR A 289 -38.75 1.65 -26.23
C THR A 289 -38.13 3.05 -26.13
N GLN A 290 -36.86 3.14 -25.74
CA GLN A 290 -36.14 4.41 -25.61
C GLN A 290 -35.17 4.61 -26.79
N LYS A 291 -35.11 5.83 -27.33
CA LYS A 291 -34.23 6.19 -28.46
C LYS A 291 -32.80 6.57 -28.04
N SER A 292 -32.63 6.97 -26.79
CA SER A 292 -31.35 7.32 -26.17
C SER A 292 -31.51 7.34 -24.65
N GLY A 293 -30.39 7.27 -23.94
CA GLY A 293 -30.41 7.37 -22.48
C GLY A 293 -29.01 7.37 -21.86
N ILE A 294 -29.00 7.43 -20.53
CA ILE A 294 -27.80 7.32 -19.71
C ILE A 294 -27.95 6.08 -18.84
N LEU A 295 -26.97 5.18 -18.94
CA LEU A 295 -26.85 4.04 -18.03
C LEU A 295 -25.74 4.33 -17.03
N GLU A 296 -26.05 4.20 -15.74
CA GLU A 296 -25.08 4.29 -14.65
C GLU A 296 -25.04 2.99 -13.86
N PHE A 297 -23.85 2.49 -13.58
CA PHE A 297 -23.63 1.38 -12.65
C PHE A 297 -22.29 1.52 -11.95
N ARG A 298 -22.20 0.91 -10.76
CA ARG A 298 -20.98 0.92 -9.95
C ARG A 298 -20.29 -0.42 -9.99
N ILE A 299 -18.97 -0.42 -9.93
CA ILE A 299 -18.16 -1.62 -9.75
C ILE A 299 -17.29 -1.41 -8.51
N PRO A 300 -17.46 -2.22 -7.45
CA PRO A 300 -16.54 -2.19 -6.32
C PRO A 300 -15.21 -2.80 -6.76
N VAL A 301 -14.11 -2.11 -6.47
CA VAL A 301 -12.75 -2.57 -6.76
C VAL A 301 -11.90 -2.42 -5.51
N ALA A 302 -11.11 -3.43 -5.18
CA ALA A 302 -10.12 -3.35 -4.11
C ALA A 302 -8.72 -3.34 -4.74
N LEU A 303 -7.96 -2.27 -4.51
CA LEU A 303 -6.62 -2.09 -5.05
C LEU A 303 -5.60 -2.28 -3.93
N ARG A 304 -4.50 -2.97 -4.19
CA ARG A 304 -3.39 -3.10 -3.26
C ARG A 304 -2.07 -2.99 -3.99
N SER A 305 -1.11 -2.31 -3.37
CA SER A 305 0.26 -2.32 -3.85
C SER A 305 0.86 -3.70 -3.63
N VAL A 306 1.46 -4.27 -4.66
CA VAL A 306 2.24 -5.52 -4.57
C VAL A 306 3.56 -5.32 -5.29
N ASN A 307 4.63 -5.56 -4.57
CA ASN A 307 6.01 -5.43 -5.01
C ASN A 307 6.66 -6.80 -5.06
N TYR A 308 7.21 -7.20 -6.20
CA TYR A 308 7.90 -8.48 -6.36
C TYR A 308 9.42 -8.33 -6.35
N LEU A 309 10.05 -9.34 -5.78
CA LEU A 309 11.50 -9.45 -5.65
C LEU A 309 11.94 -10.70 -6.37
N PHE A 310 12.73 -10.50 -7.41
CA PHE A 310 13.30 -11.58 -8.18
C PHE A 310 14.81 -11.61 -7.98
N ARG A 311 15.34 -12.80 -7.70
CA ARG A 311 16.77 -13.04 -7.85
C ARG A 311 17.11 -13.06 -9.33
N ASN A 312 18.32 -12.64 -9.70
CA ASN A 312 18.76 -12.60 -11.10
C ASN A 312 18.67 -13.96 -11.81
N ASP A 313 18.92 -15.04 -11.09
CA ASP A 313 18.83 -16.41 -11.61
C ASP A 313 17.40 -16.91 -11.85
N SER A 314 16.42 -16.19 -11.32
CA SER A 314 14.99 -16.54 -11.29
C SER A 314 14.13 -15.45 -11.93
N LEU A 315 14.72 -14.64 -12.82
CA LEU A 315 14.01 -13.54 -13.48
C LEU A 315 12.89 -14.09 -14.37
N PRO A 316 11.67 -13.54 -14.27
CA PRO A 316 10.55 -14.00 -15.07
C PRO A 316 10.78 -13.61 -16.54
N THR A 317 10.34 -14.48 -17.46
CA THR A 317 10.52 -14.30 -18.91
C THR A 317 9.52 -13.27 -19.43
N LYS A 318 9.98 -12.33 -20.24
CA LYS A 318 9.11 -11.35 -20.89
C LYS A 318 8.15 -12.06 -21.85
N VAL A 319 6.88 -11.71 -21.77
CA VAL A 319 5.84 -12.16 -22.71
C VAL A 319 5.79 -11.19 -23.88
N ASP A 320 5.49 -11.69 -25.07
CA ASP A 320 5.31 -10.88 -26.29
C ASP A 320 3.95 -10.16 -26.32
N ARG A 321 3.52 -9.62 -25.16
CA ARG A 321 2.28 -8.87 -24.95
C ARG A 321 2.51 -7.84 -23.86
N ASP A 322 1.94 -6.65 -24.04
CA ASP A 322 2.00 -5.56 -23.07
C ASP A 322 0.72 -5.53 -22.22
N GLY A 323 0.88 -5.19 -20.95
CA GLY A 323 -0.20 -4.84 -20.04
C GLY A 323 -0.32 -3.33 -20.03
N CYS A 324 -1.53 -2.78 -19.97
CA CYS A 324 -1.71 -1.34 -19.85
C CYS A 324 -2.52 -1.02 -18.61
N ASP A 325 -1.93 -0.19 -17.76
CA ASP A 325 -2.58 0.30 -16.57
C ASP A 325 -3.06 1.73 -16.79
N VAL A 326 -4.05 2.12 -15.99
CA VAL A 326 -4.45 3.51 -15.89
C VAL A 326 -4.18 3.99 -14.48
N ASN A 327 -3.41 5.07 -14.37
CA ASN A 327 -3.25 5.76 -13.11
C ASN A 327 -4.60 6.39 -12.77
N ALA A 328 -5.28 5.79 -11.80
CA ALA A 328 -6.62 6.17 -11.42
C ALA A 328 -6.57 6.86 -10.06
N GLN A 329 -6.76 8.17 -10.10
CA GLN A 329 -7.02 8.99 -8.92
C GLN A 329 -8.52 9.33 -8.88
N THR A 330 -8.99 9.79 -7.73
CA THR A 330 -10.39 10.22 -7.57
C THR A 330 -10.77 11.24 -8.64
N GLY A 331 -11.88 11.00 -9.34
CA GLY A 331 -12.34 11.85 -10.44
C GLY A 331 -12.46 11.13 -11.78
N PRO A 332 -12.63 11.88 -12.89
CA PRO A 332 -12.81 11.31 -14.22
C PRO A 332 -11.52 10.68 -14.74
N ILE A 333 -11.63 9.47 -15.27
CA ILE A 333 -10.52 8.73 -15.87
C ILE A 333 -10.45 9.03 -17.37
N ASP A 334 -9.37 9.67 -17.82
CA ASP A 334 -9.05 9.87 -19.25
C ASP A 334 -8.16 8.74 -19.76
N TRP A 335 -8.78 7.78 -20.44
CA TRP A 335 -8.15 6.58 -20.98
C TRP A 335 -7.16 6.84 -22.12
N LYS A 336 -7.18 8.02 -22.76
CA LYS A 336 -6.18 8.37 -23.79
C LYS A 336 -4.93 9.00 -23.20
N LYS A 337 -5.06 9.70 -22.06
CA LYS A 337 -3.96 10.47 -21.47
C LYS A 337 -3.25 9.72 -20.34
N ASN A 338 -3.95 8.83 -19.66
CA ASN A 338 -3.45 8.21 -18.42
C ASN A 338 -3.03 6.75 -18.60
N LEU A 339 -2.86 6.28 -19.84
CA LEU A 339 -2.46 4.92 -20.14
C LEU A 339 -0.95 4.76 -20.01
N LYS A 340 -0.50 3.87 -19.12
CA LYS A 340 0.91 3.48 -18.98
C LYS A 340 1.03 1.99 -19.28
N CYS A 341 1.60 1.67 -20.44
CA CYS A 341 1.81 0.28 -20.83
C CYS A 341 3.19 -0.21 -20.37
N HIS A 342 3.25 -1.48 -20.00
CA HIS A 342 4.41 -2.15 -19.45
C HIS A 342 4.50 -3.57 -19.97
N ASP A 343 5.73 -4.08 -20.00
CA ASP A 343 6.01 -5.45 -20.41
C ASP A 343 5.38 -6.44 -19.43
N LEU A 344 4.63 -7.43 -19.93
CA LEU A 344 4.18 -8.55 -19.10
C LEU A 344 5.29 -9.59 -18.98
N TYR A 345 5.31 -10.28 -17.84
CA TYR A 345 6.25 -11.35 -17.58
C TYR A 345 5.50 -12.62 -17.15
N ARG A 346 5.96 -13.77 -17.64
CA ARG A 346 5.45 -15.10 -17.27
C ARG A 346 6.52 -15.86 -16.52
N ILE A 347 6.04 -16.65 -15.56
CA ILE A 347 6.84 -17.62 -14.83
C ILE A 347 6.30 -18.99 -15.24
N ASP A 348 7.09 -19.74 -16.00
CA ASP A 348 6.67 -21.02 -16.58
C ASP A 348 6.72 -22.18 -15.57
N SER A 349 7.29 -21.93 -14.39
CA SER A 349 7.40 -22.89 -13.29
C SER A 349 7.09 -22.17 -11.98
N ASP A 350 6.16 -22.68 -11.17
CA ASP A 350 5.87 -22.11 -9.86
C ASP A 350 7.19 -21.84 -9.10
N PRO A 351 7.35 -20.67 -8.46
CA PRO A 351 8.55 -20.39 -7.69
C PRO A 351 8.74 -21.53 -6.68
N LEU A 352 9.96 -22.06 -6.61
CA LEU A 352 10.34 -23.11 -5.67
C LEU A 352 9.79 -22.75 -4.28
N ILE A 353 8.91 -23.61 -3.74
CA ILE A 353 8.39 -23.49 -2.38
C ILE A 353 9.62 -23.40 -1.44
N PRO A 354 9.71 -22.40 -0.54
CA PRO A 354 10.91 -22.26 0.29
C PRO A 354 11.03 -23.43 1.26
N GLY A 355 12.05 -24.26 1.05
CA GLY A 355 12.71 -25.00 2.13
C GLY A 355 13.62 -24.07 2.94
N PRO A 356 14.14 -24.53 4.10
CA PRO A 356 14.94 -23.71 5.02
C PRO A 356 16.22 -23.17 4.35
N PRO A 357 16.77 -22.05 4.85
CA PRO A 357 17.74 -21.23 4.13
C PRO A 357 19.07 -21.97 3.94
N GLY A 358 19.33 -22.39 2.70
CA GLY A 358 20.64 -22.82 2.23
C GLY A 358 21.47 -21.63 1.76
N GLN A 359 22.68 -21.54 2.30
CA GLN A 359 23.81 -20.66 2.01
C GLN A 359 23.69 -19.67 0.82
N THR A 360 23.85 -18.39 1.15
CA THR A 360 23.99 -17.27 0.23
C THR A 360 25.28 -17.38 -0.59
N SER A 361 25.16 -17.50 -1.91
CA SER A 361 26.27 -17.25 -2.83
C SER A 361 26.48 -15.74 -2.97
N GLN A 362 27.67 -15.26 -2.64
CA GLN A 362 28.11 -13.89 -2.90
C GLN A 362 27.92 -13.54 -4.38
N GLY A 363 27.23 -12.43 -4.67
CA GLY A 363 27.13 -11.85 -6.02
C GLY A 363 25.72 -11.74 -6.62
N SER A 364 24.68 -12.23 -5.93
CA SER A 364 23.28 -12.12 -6.40
C SER A 364 22.72 -10.71 -6.17
N THR A 365 22.77 -9.82 -7.17
CA THR A 365 21.93 -8.62 -7.16
C THR A 365 20.47 -9.04 -7.27
N THR A 366 19.63 -8.58 -6.35
CA THR A 366 18.18 -8.79 -6.40
C THR A 366 17.59 -7.68 -7.24
N MET A 367 16.81 -8.01 -8.26
CA MET A 367 16.10 -7.00 -9.05
C MET A 367 14.66 -6.88 -8.55
N PHE A 368 14.33 -5.65 -8.21
CA PHE A 368 12.98 -5.22 -7.91
C PHE A 368 12.19 -5.13 -9.23
N LYS A 369 11.05 -5.82 -9.30
CA LYS A 369 10.09 -5.63 -10.41
C LYS A 369 8.74 -5.21 -9.85
N ASP A 370 8.42 -3.98 -10.23
CA ASP A 370 7.18 -3.20 -10.11
C ASP A 370 6.33 -3.29 -8.84
N SER A 371 5.94 -2.11 -8.37
CA SER A 371 4.77 -1.90 -7.51
C SER A 371 3.60 -1.63 -8.43
N VAL A 372 2.65 -2.57 -8.58
CA VAL A 372 1.43 -2.24 -9.31
C VAL A 372 0.48 -1.53 -8.35
N ASN A 373 0.46 -0.19 -8.43
CA ASN A 373 -0.50 0.67 -7.73
C ASN A 373 -1.64 1.12 -8.66
N ASP A 374 -1.50 0.83 -9.94
CA ASP A 374 -2.40 1.25 -10.99
C ASP A 374 -3.47 0.18 -11.24
N PHE A 375 -4.55 0.62 -11.89
CA PHE A 375 -5.67 -0.23 -12.21
C PHE A 375 -5.49 -0.84 -13.61
N GLU A 376 -5.31 -2.16 -13.68
CA GLU A 376 -5.16 -2.91 -14.93
C GLU A 376 -6.56 -3.01 -15.59
N LEU A 377 -6.90 -2.02 -16.42
CA LEU A 377 -8.22 -1.92 -17.02
C LEU A 377 -8.43 -2.91 -18.16
N ILE A 378 -7.40 -3.16 -18.99
CA ILE A 378 -7.49 -4.05 -20.16
C ILE A 378 -6.10 -4.60 -20.52
N ARG A 379 -6.00 -5.89 -20.83
CA ARG A 379 -4.87 -6.44 -21.57
C ARG A 379 -5.08 -6.19 -23.06
N LEU A 380 -4.20 -5.43 -23.69
CA LEU A 380 -4.32 -5.09 -25.10
C LEU A 380 -3.17 -5.72 -25.90
N PRO A 381 -3.43 -6.24 -27.10
CA PRO A 381 -2.36 -6.53 -28.05
C PRO A 381 -1.61 -5.24 -28.42
N GLN A 382 -0.32 -5.38 -28.72
CA GLN A 382 0.53 -4.25 -29.08
C GLN A 382 -0.02 -3.54 -30.34
N GLY A 383 -0.06 -2.21 -30.31
CA GLY A 383 -0.52 -1.39 -31.43
C GLY A 383 -2.04 -1.24 -31.57
N VAL A 384 -2.83 -1.81 -30.65
CA VAL A 384 -4.30 -1.68 -30.65
C VAL A 384 -4.72 -0.52 -29.75
N SER A 385 -5.63 0.33 -30.25
CA SER A 385 -6.25 1.37 -29.43
C SER A 385 -7.24 0.74 -28.45
N PRO A 386 -7.12 0.99 -27.13
CA PRO A 386 -8.10 0.49 -26.17
C PRO A 386 -9.50 0.96 -26.54
N SER A 387 -10.41 0.02 -26.75
CA SER A 387 -11.84 0.30 -26.79
C SER A 387 -12.48 -0.35 -25.57
N LEU A 388 -13.20 0.44 -24.78
CA LEU A 388 -13.93 -0.06 -23.60
C LEU A 388 -15.36 -0.48 -23.96
N LEU A 389 -15.81 -0.08 -25.16
CA LEU A 389 -17.15 -0.32 -25.65
C LEU A 389 -17.09 -0.90 -27.06
N PHE A 390 -17.86 -1.95 -27.26
CA PHE A 390 -17.98 -2.63 -28.52
C PHE A 390 -19.45 -2.90 -28.84
N SER A 391 -19.73 -3.25 -30.10
CA SER A 391 -20.98 -3.91 -30.46
C SER A 391 -20.80 -5.27 -31.10
N VAL A 392 -21.80 -6.11 -30.83
CA VAL A 392 -21.95 -7.40 -31.49
C VAL A 392 -23.38 -7.57 -32.01
N ALA A 393 -23.50 -8.16 -33.20
CA ALA A 393 -24.77 -8.56 -33.78
C ALA A 393 -25.18 -9.93 -33.20
N GLY A 394 -25.94 -9.91 -32.10
CA GLY A 394 -26.44 -11.12 -31.45
C GLY A 394 -25.37 -11.88 -30.65
N PHE A 395 -25.44 -11.80 -29.31
CA PHE A 395 -24.48 -12.47 -28.45
C PHE A 395 -24.55 -14.01 -28.52
N ARG A 396 -23.39 -14.68 -28.52
CA ARG A 396 -23.22 -16.14 -28.41
C ARG A 396 -22.07 -16.44 -27.43
N ALA A 397 -22.18 -17.53 -26.67
CA ALA A 397 -21.26 -17.87 -25.57
C ALA A 397 -19.79 -18.15 -25.97
N GLY A 398 -19.48 -18.31 -27.27
CA GLY A 398 -18.14 -18.63 -27.77
C GLY A 398 -17.37 -17.46 -28.40
N LEU A 399 -17.85 -16.23 -28.24
CA LEU A 399 -17.18 -15.05 -28.79
C LEU A 399 -15.83 -14.80 -28.10
N THR A 400 -14.92 -14.17 -28.83
CA THR A 400 -13.63 -13.65 -28.38
C THR A 400 -13.62 -12.12 -28.51
N LEU A 401 -12.60 -11.44 -27.96
CA LEU A 401 -12.49 -9.98 -28.09
C LEU A 401 -12.39 -9.53 -29.56
N ASP A 402 -11.81 -10.36 -30.42
CA ASP A 402 -11.62 -10.09 -31.86
C ASP A 402 -12.93 -10.12 -32.66
N ASP A 403 -13.98 -10.77 -32.12
CA ASP A 403 -15.30 -10.81 -32.74
C ASP A 403 -16.13 -9.54 -32.50
N LEU A 404 -15.62 -8.63 -31.65
CA LEU A 404 -16.30 -7.41 -31.23
C LEU A 404 -15.89 -6.21 -32.09
N SER A 405 -16.85 -5.43 -32.58
CA SER A 405 -16.55 -4.19 -33.32
C SER A 405 -16.46 -3.00 -32.36
N PRO A 406 -15.38 -2.20 -32.36
CA PRO A 406 -15.31 -0.98 -31.56
C PRO A 406 -16.49 -0.05 -31.86
N GLU A 407 -17.10 0.52 -30.81
CA GLU A 407 -18.21 1.45 -30.99
C GLU A 407 -17.89 2.84 -30.45
N SER A 408 -18.16 3.83 -31.28
CA SER A 408 -17.99 5.25 -30.97
C SER A 408 -19.10 5.77 -30.05
N ALA A 409 -19.23 5.21 -28.84
CA ALA A 409 -20.12 5.79 -27.83
C ALA A 409 -19.34 6.43 -26.69
N LYS A 410 -19.96 7.44 -26.07
CA LYS A 410 -19.34 8.21 -25.00
C LYS A 410 -19.48 7.46 -23.68
N VAL A 411 -18.37 6.91 -23.21
CA VAL A 411 -18.24 6.29 -21.87
C VAL A 411 -17.41 7.21 -21.00
N GLU A 412 -17.96 7.56 -19.83
CA GLU A 412 -17.25 8.25 -18.77
C GLU A 412 -17.06 7.27 -17.60
N ILE A 413 -15.83 7.17 -17.08
CA ILE A 413 -15.53 6.38 -15.89
C ILE A 413 -15.03 7.34 -14.82
N PHE A 414 -15.59 7.24 -13.63
CA PHE A 414 -15.16 8.00 -12.47
C PHE A 414 -14.67 7.04 -11.41
N MET A 415 -13.48 7.31 -10.86
CA MET A 415 -13.07 6.69 -9.61
C MET A 415 -13.63 7.52 -8.46
N GLU A 416 -14.54 6.91 -7.69
CA GLU A 416 -15.11 7.51 -6.49
C GLU A 416 -14.14 7.30 -5.32
N ALA A 417 -13.98 8.32 -4.48
CA ALA A 417 -13.33 8.18 -3.18
C ALA A 417 -14.22 7.31 -2.28
N GLU A 418 -13.60 6.56 -1.35
CA GLU A 418 -14.33 5.97 -0.22
C GLU A 418 -14.93 7.04 0.69
#